data_AF-A0AAJ5FL90-F1
#
_entry.id   AF-A0AAJ5FL90-F1
#
_cell.length_a   1.000
_cell.length_b   1.000
_cell.length_c   1.000
_cell.angle_alpha   90.00
_cell.angle_beta   90.00
_cell.angle_gamma   90.00
#
_symmetry.space_group_name_H-M   'P 1'
#
loop_
_entity.id
_entity.type
_entity.pdbx_description
1 polymer ?
#
loop_
_entity_poly.entity_id
_entity_poly.type
_entity_poly.pdbx_seq_one_letter_code
_entity_poly.pdbx_strand_id
1 'polypeptide(L)'
;MIDMRIGEYHITSESRNYIVSLAKLNDDGTPKTVMTKTGNTFTERILGYYNSMPLALQAVAKDMMIRGDERVTSVEQYVQKAKSVDVALNHAVYEHGRELEKQADEE
;
A
#
# COMPACT_ATOMS: atom_id res chain seq x y z
N MET A 1 7.64 13.58 6.00
CA MET A 1 7.32 12.23 6.50
C MET A 1 6.53 11.55 5.40
N ILE A 2 6.90 10.33 5.00
CA ILE A 2 6.16 9.61 3.95
C ILE A 2 4.87 9.06 4.55
N ASP A 3 3.77 9.32 3.85
CA ASP A 3 2.44 8.76 4.03
C ASP A 3 1.89 8.51 2.61
N MET A 4 1.88 7.25 2.19
CA MET A 4 1.54 6.84 0.81
C MET A 4 0.51 5.71 0.83
N ARG A 5 -0.57 5.85 0.05
CA ARG A 5 -1.59 4.81 -0.13
C ARG A 5 -1.51 4.18 -1.51
N ILE A 6 -1.61 2.85 -1.54
CA ILE A 6 -1.61 2.04 -2.77
C ILE A 6 -2.79 1.07 -2.67
N GLY A 7 -3.96 1.47 -3.18
CA GLY A 7 -5.18 0.70 -2.96
C GLY A 7 -5.48 0.52 -1.46
N GLU A 8 -5.48 -0.72 -0.98
CA GLU A 8 -5.68 -1.07 0.43
C GLU A 8 -4.39 -0.98 1.27
N TYR A 9 -3.23 -0.83 0.63
CA TYR A 9 -1.95 -0.77 1.31
C TYR A 9 -1.62 0.67 1.70
N HIS A 10 -0.90 0.80 2.81
CA HIS A 10 -0.45 2.07 3.34
C HIS A 10 1.01 1.94 3.76
N ILE A 11 1.83 2.87 3.29
CA ILE A 11 3.26 2.95 3.63
C ILE A 11 3.48 4.25 4.39
N THR A 12 3.91 4.14 5.65
CA THR A 12 4.34 5.30 6.44
C THR A 12 5.83 5.20 6.74
N SER A 13 6.49 6.35 6.93
CA SER A 13 7.88 6.37 7.40
C SER A 13 7.98 6.86 8.85
N GLU A 14 8.67 6.08 9.69
CA GLU A 14 9.22 6.53 10.96
C GLU A 14 10.71 6.84 10.81
N SER A 15 11.35 7.32 11.89
CA SER A 15 12.75 7.77 11.91
C SER A 15 13.78 6.71 11.46
N ARG A 16 13.42 5.42 11.43
CA ARG A 16 14.33 4.34 11.03
C ARG A 16 13.75 3.34 10.03
N ASN A 17 12.43 3.33 9.83
CA ASN A 17 11.76 2.27 9.08
C ASN A 17 10.58 2.82 8.27
N TYR A 18 10.28 2.11 7.20
CA TYR A 18 9.03 2.15 6.47
C TYR A 18 8.12 1.06 7.01
N ILE A 19 6.90 1.43 7.40
CA ILE A 19 5.88 0.51 7.89
C ILE A 19 4.94 0.25 6.73
N VAL A 20 4.80 -1.02 6.34
CA VAL A 20 3.75 -1.43 5.41
C VAL A 20 2.59 -1.96 6.23
N SER A 21 1.43 -1.38 6.03
CA SER A 21 0.17 -1.82 6.60
C SER A 21 -0.88 -2.05 5.52
N LEU A 22 -1.90 -2.80 5.88
CA LEU A 22 -3.01 -3.16 5.00
C LEU A 22 -4.32 -2.82 5.70
N ALA A 23 -5.19 -2.09 5.02
CA ALA A 23 -6.53 -1.78 5.51
C ALA A 23 -7.30 -3.07 5.82
N LYS A 24 -7.87 -3.15 7.02
CA LYS A 24 -8.90 -4.16 7.31
C LYS A 24 -10.19 -3.66 6.68
N LEU A 25 -10.86 -4.53 5.94
CA LEU A 25 -12.16 -4.22 5.35
C LEU A 25 -13.28 -4.81 6.21
N ASN A 26 -14.46 -4.21 6.12
CA ASN A 26 -15.71 -4.82 6.53
C ASN A 26 -16.17 -5.83 5.47
N ASP A 27 -17.20 -6.62 5.78
CA ASP A 27 -17.74 -7.65 4.89
C ASP A 27 -18.30 -7.08 3.56
N ASP A 28 -18.60 -5.78 3.53
CA ASP A 28 -19.03 -5.03 2.34
C ASP A 28 -17.88 -4.46 1.50
N GLY A 29 -16.62 -4.75 1.86
CA GLY A 29 -15.42 -4.25 1.19
C GLY A 29 -15.01 -2.83 1.58
N THR A 30 -15.72 -2.15 2.48
CA THR A 30 -15.35 -0.81 2.95
C THR A 30 -14.22 -0.87 3.99
N PRO A 31 -13.28 0.10 4.03
CA PRO A 31 -12.27 0.15 5.08
C PRO A 31 -12.89 0.26 6.47
N LYS A 32 -12.52 -0.66 7.36
CA LYS A 32 -12.95 -0.67 8.76
C LYS A 32 -12.32 0.51 9.49
N THR A 33 -13.13 1.37 10.06
CA THR A 33 -12.68 2.52 10.86
C THR A 33 -12.89 2.25 12.35
N VAL A 34 -12.01 2.79 13.18
CA VAL A 34 -12.17 2.85 14.64
C VAL A 34 -12.21 4.31 15.07
N MET A 35 -13.14 4.63 15.97
CA MET A 35 -13.23 5.94 16.57
C MET A 35 -12.19 6.05 17.67
N THR A 36 -11.20 6.93 17.49
CA THR A 36 -10.19 7.26 18.50
C THR A 36 -10.50 8.62 19.12
N LYS A 37 -9.79 8.99 20.19
CA LYS A 37 -9.92 10.32 20.83
C LYS A 37 -9.57 11.48 19.87
N THR A 38 -8.86 11.19 18.79
CA THR A 38 -8.41 12.12 17.74
C THR A 38 -9.24 12.03 16.46
N GLY A 39 -10.31 11.22 16.42
CA GLY A 39 -11.20 11.05 15.26
C GLY A 39 -11.21 9.63 14.71
N ASN A 40 -11.80 9.47 13.51
CA ASN A 40 -11.89 8.17 12.83
C ASN A 40 -10.54 7.82 12.21
N THR A 41 -10.00 6.66 12.58
CA THR A 41 -8.75 6.13 12.01
C THR A 41 -9.05 4.80 11.32
N PHE A 42 -8.42 4.55 10.17
CA PHE A 42 -8.51 3.25 9.51
C PHE A 42 -7.88 2.18 10.39
N THR A 43 -8.56 1.05 10.51
CA THR A 43 -8.01 -0.12 11.18
C THR A 43 -7.11 -0.81 10.18
N GLU A 44 -5.82 -0.81 10.46
CA GLU A 44 -4.83 -1.42 9.58
C GLU A 44 -4.17 -2.61 10.27
N ARG A 45 -3.71 -3.57 9.47
CA ARG A 45 -2.87 -4.68 9.92
C ARG A 45 -1.46 -4.42 9.41
N ILE A 46 -0.49 -4.32 10.30
CA ILE A 46 0.92 -4.21 9.91
C ILE A 46 1.35 -5.50 9.21
N LEU A 47 1.90 -5.35 8.00
CA LEU A 47 2.49 -6.42 7.22
C LEU A 47 3.99 -6.54 7.50
N GLY A 48 4.67 -5.44 7.83
CA GLY A 48 6.07 -5.49 8.25
C GLY A 48 6.73 -4.11 8.36
N TYR A 49 7.97 -4.15 8.84
CA TYR A 49 8.86 -3.00 8.97
C TYR A 49 10.06 -3.21 8.06
N TYR A 50 10.40 -2.19 7.27
CA TYR A 50 11.43 -2.27 6.24
C TYR A 50 12.37 -1.08 6.38
N ASN A 51 13.67 -1.31 6.26
CA ASN A 51 14.67 -0.23 6.41
C ASN A 51 14.83 0.61 5.13
N SER A 52 14.12 0.30 4.04
CA SER A 52 14.14 1.07 2.81
C SER A 52 12.80 0.99 2.05
N MET A 53 12.47 2.06 1.32
CA MET A 53 11.27 2.14 0.49
C MET A 53 11.20 1.03 -0.58
N PRO A 54 12.29 0.67 -1.30
CA PRO A 54 12.25 -0.43 -2.25
C PRO A 54 11.84 -1.78 -1.63
N LEU A 55 12.28 -2.07 -0.40
CA LEU A 55 11.90 -3.30 0.30
C LEU A 55 10.42 -3.26 0.74
N ALA A 56 9.93 -2.09 1.16
CA ALA A 56 8.52 -1.90 1.46
C ALA A 56 7.64 -2.14 0.21
N LEU A 57 8.01 -1.57 -0.94
CA LEU A 57 7.30 -1.78 -2.22
C LEU A 57 7.35 -3.25 -2.66
N GLN A 58 8.50 -3.92 -2.52
CA GLN A 58 8.61 -5.36 -2.80
C GLN A 58 7.68 -6.20 -1.92
N ALA A 59 7.48 -5.82 -0.66
CA ALA A 59 6.56 -6.51 0.24
C ALA A 59 5.10 -6.34 -0.21
N VAL A 60 4.70 -5.12 -0.60
CA VAL A 60 3.38 -4.86 -1.18
C VAL A 60 3.17 -5.71 -2.43
N ALA A 61 4.14 -5.72 -3.35
CA ALA A 61 4.06 -6.52 -4.58
C ALA A 61 3.84 -8.01 -4.28
N LYS A 62 4.60 -8.57 -3.32
CA LYS A 62 4.48 -9.98 -2.92
C LYS A 62 3.10 -10.27 -2.33
N ASP A 63 2.59 -9.41 -1.46
CA ASP A 63 1.27 -9.60 -0.85
C ASP A 63 0.16 -9.50 -1.90
N MET A 64 0.24 -8.53 -2.84
CA MET A 64 -0.69 -8.42 -3.97
C MET A 64 -0.70 -9.67 -4.86
N MET A 65 0.46 -10.29 -5.08
CA MET A 65 0.56 -11.53 -5.86
C MET A 65 -0.15 -12.71 -5.18
N ILE A 66 -0.22 -12.73 -3.84
CA ILE A 66 -0.84 -13.80 -3.05
C ILE A 66 -2.33 -13.53 -2.78
N ARG A 67 -2.72 -12.28 -2.53
CA ARG A 67 -4.10 -11.87 -2.23
C ARG A 67 -5.01 -11.95 -3.45
N GLY A 68 -6.31 -12.11 -3.19
CA GLY A 68 -7.37 -12.21 -4.18
C GLY A 68 -8.10 -13.55 -4.11
N ASP A 69 -9.39 -13.56 -4.46
CA ASP A 69 -10.22 -14.76 -4.44
C ASP A 69 -9.85 -15.73 -5.59
N GLU A 70 -9.27 -15.19 -6.66
CA GLU A 70 -8.83 -15.98 -7.80
C GLU A 70 -7.46 -16.61 -7.55
N ARG A 71 -7.48 -17.93 -7.40
CA ARG A 71 -6.25 -18.73 -7.40
C ARG A 71 -5.59 -18.64 -8.77
N VAL A 72 -4.33 -18.20 -8.79
CA VAL A 72 -3.49 -18.27 -9.99
C VAL A 72 -3.21 -19.75 -10.30
N THR A 73 -3.67 -20.23 -11.46
CA THR A 73 -3.58 -21.64 -11.88
C THR A 73 -2.76 -21.86 -13.14
N SER A 74 -2.38 -20.80 -13.85
CA SER A 74 -1.57 -20.89 -15.07
C SER A 74 -0.45 -19.85 -15.10
N VAL A 75 0.57 -20.11 -15.93
CA VAL A 75 1.67 -19.16 -16.19
C VAL A 75 1.14 -17.85 -16.77
N GLU A 76 0.14 -17.91 -17.65
CA GLU A 76 -0.46 -16.72 -18.25
C GLU A 76 -1.15 -15.84 -17.20
N GLN A 77 -1.95 -16.43 -16.31
CA GLN A 77 -2.58 -15.70 -15.20
C GLN A 77 -1.53 -15.07 -14.28
N TYR A 78 -0.44 -15.78 -14.01
CA TYR A 78 0.66 -15.24 -13.22
C TYR A 78 1.29 -14.00 -13.89
N VAL A 79 1.57 -14.08 -15.19
CA VAL A 79 2.15 -12.97 -15.96
C VAL A 79 1.20 -11.77 -15.98
N GLN A 80 -0.10 -11.98 -16.18
CA GLN A 80 -1.07 -10.88 -16.17
C GLN A 80 -1.18 -10.22 -14.79
N LYS A 81 -1.20 -11.03 -13.72
CA LYS A 81 -1.21 -10.52 -12.35
C LYS A 81 0.07 -9.75 -12.01
N ALA A 82 1.22 -10.25 -12.41
CA ALA A 82 2.49 -9.55 -12.21
C ALA A 82 2.51 -8.19 -12.93
N LYS A 83 1.98 -8.12 -14.15
CA LYS A 83 1.84 -6.86 -14.90
C LYS A 83 0.91 -5.87 -14.20
N SER A 84 -0.25 -6.32 -13.71
CA SER A 84 -1.19 -5.42 -13.03
C SER A 84 -0.61 -4.86 -11.73
N VAL A 85 0.12 -5.69 -10.97
CA VAL A 85 0.84 -5.26 -9.76
C VAL A 85 1.92 -4.23 -10.09
N ASP A 86 2.72 -4.46 -11.12
CA ASP A 86 3.77 -3.52 -11.55
C ASP A 86 3.18 -2.15 -11.96
N VAL A 87 2.11 -2.16 -12.75
CA VAL A 87 1.40 -0.93 -13.16
C VAL A 87 0.86 -0.17 -11.94
N ALA A 88 0.18 -0.86 -11.02
CA ALA A 88 -0.41 -0.24 -9.84
C ALA A 88 0.66 0.40 -8.94
N LEU A 89 1.79 -0.27 -8.73
CA LEU A 89 2.90 0.24 -7.92
C LEU A 89 3.57 1.44 -8.57
N ASN A 90 3.91 1.35 -9.86
CA ASN A 90 4.55 2.45 -10.58
C ASN A 90 3.66 3.70 -10.62
N HIS A 91 2.35 3.53 -10.83
CA HIS A 91 1.39 4.62 -10.80
C HIS A 91 1.34 5.29 -9.41
N ALA A 92 1.25 4.51 -8.34
CA ALA A 92 1.15 5.07 -6.99
C ALA A 92 2.43 5.80 -6.55
N VAL A 93 3.62 5.27 -6.88
CA VAL A 93 4.89 5.93 -6.60
C VAL A 93 5.00 7.25 -7.35
N TYR A 94 4.57 7.30 -8.61
CA TYR A 94 4.56 8.51 -9.41
C TYR A 94 3.62 9.58 -8.85
N GLU A 95 2.36 9.23 -8.57
CA GLU A 95 1.37 10.17 -8.01
C GLU A 95 1.85 10.76 -6.67
N HIS A 96 2.38 9.93 -5.78
CA HIS A 96 2.94 10.43 -4.52
C HIS A 96 4.13 11.37 -4.74
N GLY A 97 5.01 11.06 -5.70
CA GLY A 97 6.09 11.98 -6.08
C GLY A 97 5.57 13.35 -6.52
N ARG A 98 4.48 13.37 -7.31
CA ARG A 98 3.81 14.60 -7.75
C ARG A 98 3.16 15.38 -6.61
N GLU A 99 2.61 14.69 -5.61
CA GLU A 99 2.07 15.34 -4.40
C GLU A 99 3.16 16.01 -3.57
N LEU A 100 4.31 15.34 -3.40
CA LEU A 100 5.46 15.91 -2.70
C LEU A 100 6.04 17.12 -3.43
N GLU A 101 6.11 17.10 -4.76
CA GLU A 101 6.51 18.26 -5.56
C GLU A 101 5.60 19.47 -5.28
N LYS A 102 4.28 19.28 -5.30
CA LYS A 102 3.32 20.37 -5.03
C LYS A 102 3.47 20.94 -3.62
N GLN A 103 3.67 20.08 -2.61
CA GLN A 103 3.86 20.52 -1.23
C GLN A 103 5.13 21.34 -1.05
N ALA A 104 6.21 20.99 -1.77
CA ALA A 104 7.46 21.74 -1.75
C ALA A 104 7.35 23.11 -2.45
N ASP A 105 6.47 23.25 -3.45
CA ASP A 105 6.22 24.52 -4.14
C ASP A 105 5.32 25.48 -3.32
N GLU A 106 4.61 24.98 -2.31
CA GLU A 106 3.71 25.75 -1.44
C GLU A 106 4.35 26.21 -0.11
N GLU A 107 5.58 25.74 0.20
CA GLU A 107 6.42 26.16 1.35
C GLU A 107 7.41 27.29 1.01
#